data_AF-A0A6G0A896-F1
#
_entry.id   AF-A0A6G0A896-F1
#
_cell.length_a   1.000
_cell.length_b   1.000
_cell.length_c   1.000
_cell.angle_alpha   90.00
_cell.angle_beta   90.00
_cell.angle_gamma   90.00
#
_symmetry.space_group_name_H-M   'P 1'
#
loop_
_entity.id
_entity.type
_entity.pdbx_description
1 polymer ?
#
loop_
_entity_poly.entity_id
_entity_poly.type
_entity_poly.pdbx_seq_one_letter_code
_entity_poly.pdbx_strand_id
1 'polypeptide(L)'
;MFGLLLVLLLVVPIAELWVILEVADYLGAGLTIGLLIVVSLVGAWLVKREGLGIWRSINQQIRDGQMPTRSLVDGGLVLVAGALMLTPGFLTDVLGLLLLFPPTRAPARGATMRYFRNRYAAYAVVGQTSGFVYRTARSRFGSQRRSRWVDDASATGQVIDLDEAEFADRRSIVALDPYEVVDFDGNTGRDARAPDQG
;
A
#
# COMPACT_ATOMS: atom_id res chain seq x y z
N MET A 1 9.04 16.46 -23.52
CA MET A 1 8.96 16.33 -22.04
C MET A 1 10.33 16.58 -21.39
N PHE A 2 11.40 16.00 -21.93
CA PHE A 2 12.78 16.22 -21.47
C PHE A 2 13.21 17.70 -21.48
N GLY A 3 12.89 18.47 -22.53
CA GLY A 3 13.25 19.89 -22.61
C GLY A 3 12.67 20.77 -21.49
N LEU A 4 11.48 20.45 -20.98
CA LEU A 4 10.89 21.20 -19.85
C LEU A 4 11.69 20.99 -18.56
N LEU A 5 12.11 19.75 -18.29
CA LEU A 5 12.97 19.43 -17.14
C LEU A 5 14.32 20.14 -17.25
N LEU A 6 14.91 20.18 -18.44
CA LEU A 6 16.18 20.87 -18.70
C LEU A 6 16.07 22.38 -18.44
N VAL A 7 14.98 23.00 -18.91
CA VAL A 7 14.70 24.42 -18.65
C VAL A 7 14.48 24.67 -17.16
N LEU A 8 13.70 23.84 -16.47
CA LEU A 8 13.46 23.98 -15.03
C LEU A 8 14.77 23.83 -14.24
N LEU A 9 15.58 22.83 -14.57
CA LEU A 9 16.89 22.58 -13.96
C LEU A 9 17.85 23.76 -14.14
N LEU A 10 17.75 24.52 -15.23
CA LEU A 10 18.59 25.70 -15.47
C LEU A 10 18.02 26.96 -14.79
N VAL A 11 16.72 27.21 -14.95
CA VAL A 11 16.08 28.45 -14.51
C VAL A 11 16.01 28.53 -12.98
N VAL A 12 15.71 27.41 -12.30
CA VAL A 12 15.61 27.38 -10.85
C VAL A 12 16.91 27.82 -10.16
N PRO A 13 18.08 27.20 -10.39
CA PRO A 13 19.32 27.60 -9.72
C PRO A 13 19.76 29.02 -10.09
N ILE A 14 19.48 29.49 -11.32
CA ILE A 14 19.76 30.89 -11.68
C ILE A 14 18.90 31.84 -10.83
N ALA A 15 17.61 31.55 -10.66
CA ALA A 15 16.73 32.34 -9.82
C ALA A 15 17.16 32.31 -8.34
N GLU A 16 17.62 31.16 -7.84
CA GLU A 16 18.15 31.05 -6.48
C GLU A 16 19.40 31.89 -6.27
N LEU A 17 20.37 31.81 -7.20
CA LEU A 17 21.57 32.63 -7.11
C LEU A 17 21.23 34.11 -7.10
N TRP A 18 20.27 34.54 -7.93
CA TRP A 18 19.81 35.93 -7.94
C TRP A 18 19.23 36.37 -6.59
N VAL A 19 18.36 35.54 -5.99
CA VAL A 19 17.77 35.83 -4.66
C VAL A 19 18.83 35.83 -3.56
N ILE A 20 19.78 34.88 -3.58
CA ILE A 20 20.85 34.82 -2.58
C ILE A 20 21.72 36.08 -2.65
N LEU A 21 22.06 36.54 -3.86
CA LEU A 21 22.85 37.75 -4.05
C LEU A 21 22.10 38.99 -3.54
N GLU A 22 20.82 39.12 -3.88
CA GLU A 22 19.99 40.23 -3.42
C GLU A 22 19.91 40.27 -1.87
N VAL A 23 19.69 39.11 -1.25
CA VAL A 23 19.65 39.00 0.23
C VAL A 23 21.03 39.27 0.84
N ALA A 24 22.12 38.81 0.20
CA ALA A 24 23.48 39.07 0.63
C ALA A 24 23.84 40.56 0.55
N ASP A 25 23.30 41.30 -0.41
CA ASP A 25 23.49 42.75 -0.52
C ASP A 25 22.76 43.51 0.59
N TYR A 26 21.56 43.06 1.02
CA TYR A 26 20.83 43.69 2.12
C TYR A 26 21.32 43.29 3.52
N LEU A 27 21.61 42.01 3.76
CA LEU A 27 21.93 41.46 5.08
C LEU A 27 23.44 41.24 5.30
N GLY A 28 24.23 41.26 4.23
CA GLY A 28 25.62 40.83 4.24
C GLY A 28 25.78 39.32 4.00
N ALA A 29 26.89 38.95 3.38
CA ALA A 29 27.18 37.56 3.00
C ALA A 29 27.22 36.60 4.21
N GLY A 30 27.81 37.03 5.34
CA GLY A 30 27.93 36.19 6.53
C GLY A 30 26.59 35.79 7.15
N LEU A 31 25.65 36.74 7.28
CA LEU A 31 24.31 36.46 7.79
C LEU A 31 23.50 35.62 6.81
N THR A 32 23.65 35.86 5.51
CA THR A 32 22.96 35.10 4.45
C THR A 32 23.38 33.63 4.44
N ILE A 33 24.68 33.35 4.56
CA ILE A 33 25.20 31.99 4.70
C ILE A 33 24.69 31.35 6.00
N GLY A 34 24.70 32.10 7.11
CA GLY A 34 24.15 31.63 8.38
C GLY A 34 22.66 31.24 8.28
N LEU A 35 21.85 32.05 7.61
CA LEU A 35 20.44 31.78 7.33
C LEU A 35 20.25 30.50 6.50
N LEU A 36 21.01 30.33 5.41
CA LEU A 36 20.98 29.12 4.59
C LEU A 36 21.33 27.87 5.42
N ILE A 37 22.34 27.95 6.29
CA ILE A 37 22.71 26.84 7.18
C ILE A 37 21.58 26.53 8.15
N VAL A 38 20.98 27.54 8.79
CA VAL A 38 19.88 27.33 9.75
C VAL A 38 18.68 26.70 9.06
N VAL A 39 18.27 27.22 7.90
CA VAL A 39 17.10 26.73 7.15
C VAL A 39 17.33 25.29 6.67
N SER A 40 18.49 24.99 6.10
CA SER A 40 18.83 23.62 5.67
C SER A 40 18.89 22.64 6.84
N LEU A 41 19.41 23.06 7.98
CA LEU A 41 19.48 22.21 9.18
C LEU A 41 18.08 21.93 9.75
N VAL A 42 17.20 22.93 9.80
CA VAL A 42 15.79 22.78 10.18
C VAL A 42 15.10 21.83 9.20
N GLY A 43 15.29 22.03 7.91
CA GLY A 43 14.78 21.15 6.86
C GLY A 43 15.16 19.70 7.02
N ALA A 44 16.47 19.44 7.11
CA ALA A 44 17.02 18.11 7.33
C ALA A 44 16.47 17.48 8.62
N TRP A 45 16.30 18.27 9.68
CA TRP A 45 15.70 17.80 10.93
C TRP A 45 14.23 17.38 10.76
N LEU A 46 13.41 18.16 10.04
CA LEU A 46 12.02 17.78 9.75
C LEU A 46 11.95 16.52 8.87
N VAL A 47 12.76 16.43 7.81
CA VAL A 47 12.82 15.25 6.92
C VAL A 47 13.18 14.00 7.72
N LYS A 48 14.17 14.10 8.61
CA LYS A 48 14.55 13.00 9.50
C LYS A 48 13.41 12.60 10.43
N ARG A 49 12.71 13.58 11.02
CA ARG A 49 11.60 13.33 11.95
C ARG A 49 10.42 12.64 11.26
N GLU A 50 10.00 13.13 10.10
CA GLU A 50 8.86 12.59 9.36
C GLU A 50 9.19 11.27 8.67
N GLY A 51 10.39 11.15 8.09
CA GLY A 51 10.88 9.94 7.45
C GLY A 51 10.91 8.74 8.41
N LEU A 52 11.38 8.95 9.64
CA LEU A 52 11.38 7.91 10.68
C LEU A 52 9.97 7.46 11.06
N GLY A 53 9.01 8.39 11.14
CA GLY A 53 7.61 8.07 11.42
C GLY A 53 7.01 7.18 10.33
N ILE A 54 7.19 7.58 9.07
CA ILE A 54 6.70 6.83 7.90
C ILE A 54 7.34 5.44 7.82
N TRP A 55 8.65 5.35 8.05
CA TRP A 55 9.37 4.08 8.04
C TRP A 55 8.83 3.08 9.06
N ARG A 56 8.50 3.56 10.27
CA ARG A 56 7.85 2.74 11.30
C ARG A 56 6.48 2.25 10.85
N SER A 57 5.66 3.13 10.25
CA SER A 57 4.34 2.76 9.72
C SER A 57 4.42 1.75 8.58
N ILE A 58 5.41 1.87 7.68
CA ILE A 58 5.68 0.89 6.61
C ILE A 58 6.01 -0.46 7.22
N ASN A 59 6.96 -0.51 8.16
CA ASN A 59 7.35 -1.76 8.81
C ASN A 59 6.20 -2.42 9.58
N GLN A 60 5.35 -1.63 10.24
CA GLN A 60 4.19 -2.15 10.96
C GLN A 60 3.17 -2.76 10.01
N GLN A 61 2.80 -2.07 8.92
CA GLN A 61 1.86 -2.60 7.93
C GLN A 61 2.37 -3.87 7.26
N ILE A 62 3.67 -3.95 6.94
CA ILE A 62 4.28 -5.16 6.39
C ILE A 62 4.20 -6.33 7.37
N ARG A 63 4.47 -6.10 8.67
CA ARG A 63 4.34 -7.11 9.73
C ARG A 63 2.90 -7.60 9.89
N ASP A 64 1.94 -6.71 9.69
CA ASP A 64 0.51 -7.02 9.77
C ASP A 64 -0.03 -7.67 8.46
N GLY A 65 0.83 -7.94 7.47
CA GLY A 65 0.45 -8.52 6.18
C GLY A 65 -0.34 -7.56 5.28
N GLN A 66 -0.34 -6.26 5.57
CA GLN A 66 -1.04 -5.22 4.82
C GLN A 66 -0.11 -4.49 3.83
N MET A 67 -0.60 -4.15 2.65
CA MET A 67 0.18 -3.38 1.66
C MET A 67 0.27 -1.88 2.04
N PRO A 68 1.47 -1.32 2.31
CA PRO A 68 1.64 0.05 2.83
C PRO A 68 1.54 1.15 1.76
N THR A 69 0.53 1.10 0.89
CA THR A 69 0.43 1.96 -0.30
C THR A 69 0.48 3.46 0.03
N ARG A 70 -0.20 3.89 1.12
CA ARG A 70 -0.22 5.30 1.52
C ARG A 70 1.13 5.75 2.09
N SER A 71 1.70 4.95 2.98
CA SER A 71 2.98 5.25 3.62
C SER A 71 4.14 5.26 2.62
N LEU A 72 4.06 4.47 1.54
CA LEU A 72 5.04 4.53 0.43
C LEU A 72 4.96 5.86 -0.32
N VAL A 73 3.76 6.36 -0.61
CA VAL A 73 3.58 7.68 -1.26
C VAL A 73 4.07 8.80 -0.34
N ASP A 74 3.71 8.74 0.94
CA ASP A 74 4.18 9.73 1.92
C ASP A 74 5.70 9.69 2.07
N GLY A 75 6.31 8.50 2.05
CA GLY A 75 7.75 8.32 2.10
C GLY A 75 8.45 8.88 0.86
N GLY A 76 7.88 8.65 -0.33
CA GLY A 76 8.37 9.24 -1.57
C GLY A 76 8.32 10.76 -1.56
N LEU A 77 7.24 11.35 -1.04
CA LEU A 77 7.12 12.81 -0.91
C LEU A 77 8.17 13.40 0.04
N VAL A 78 8.43 12.74 1.19
CA VAL A 78 9.47 13.18 2.14
C VAL A 78 10.87 13.05 1.53
N LEU A 79 11.14 12.01 0.74
CA LEU A 79 12.41 11.87 0.03
C LEU A 79 12.62 12.97 -1.02
N VAL A 80 11.58 13.29 -1.80
CA VAL A 80 11.63 14.38 -2.78
C VAL A 80 11.84 15.72 -2.07
N ALA A 81 11.13 15.98 -0.96
CA ALA A 81 11.33 17.17 -0.13
C ALA A 81 12.76 17.27 0.40
N GLY A 82 13.32 16.15 0.90
CA GLY A 82 14.70 16.11 1.38
C GLY A 82 15.74 16.31 0.28
N ALA A 83 15.51 15.77 -0.92
CA ALA A 83 16.38 16.00 -2.07
C ALA A 83 16.37 17.47 -2.51
N LEU A 84 15.19 18.12 -2.51
CA LEU A 84 15.04 19.54 -2.79
C LEU A 84 15.79 20.40 -1.76
N MET A 85 15.66 20.09 -0.46
CA MET A 85 16.36 20.84 0.61
C MET A 85 17.88 20.59 0.67
N LEU A 86 18.39 19.59 -0.05
CA LEU A 86 19.84 19.31 -0.09
C LEU A 86 20.59 20.33 -0.97
N THR A 87 19.87 20.97 -1.90
CA THR A 87 20.29 22.18 -2.63
C THR A 87 19.83 23.41 -1.85
N PRO A 88 20.69 24.02 -1.01
CA PRO A 88 20.31 25.17 -0.19
C PRO A 88 20.15 26.40 -1.10
N GLY A 89 18.95 26.98 -1.13
CA GLY A 89 18.57 27.87 -2.23
C GLY A 89 17.54 28.95 -1.92
N PHE A 90 17.08 29.06 -0.65
CA PHE A 90 15.95 29.87 -0.19
C PHE A 90 14.61 29.54 -0.87
N LEU A 91 14.54 29.63 -2.20
CA LEU A 91 13.36 29.32 -3.00
C LEU A 91 13.02 27.82 -2.92
N THR A 92 14.02 26.96 -3.14
CA THR A 92 13.83 25.51 -3.01
C THR A 92 13.61 25.10 -1.56
N ASP A 93 14.15 25.83 -0.58
CA ASP A 93 13.88 25.59 0.84
C ASP A 93 12.43 25.92 1.23
N VAL A 94 11.87 27.03 0.74
CA VAL A 94 10.45 27.36 0.96
C VAL A 94 9.55 26.30 0.33
N LEU A 95 9.85 25.87 -0.90
CA LEU A 95 9.10 24.80 -1.56
C LEU A 95 9.23 23.46 -0.83
N GLY A 96 10.44 23.12 -0.39
CA GLY A 96 10.73 21.91 0.38
C GLY A 96 9.99 21.89 1.72
N LEU A 97 10.05 22.98 2.48
CA LEU A 97 9.33 23.15 3.74
C LEU A 97 7.81 23.15 3.55
N LEU A 98 7.29 23.76 2.48
CA LEU A 98 5.87 23.76 2.15
C LEU A 98 5.37 22.35 1.83
N LEU A 99 6.19 21.53 1.15
CA LEU A 99 5.89 20.13 0.87
C LEU A 99 5.93 19.26 2.14
N LEU A 100 6.80 19.63 3.08
CA LEU A 100 7.04 18.91 4.33
C LEU A 100 5.95 19.22 5.38
N PHE A 101 5.40 20.44 5.40
CA PHE A 101 4.43 20.86 6.41
C PHE A 101 3.15 19.97 6.43
N PRO A 102 2.78 19.37 7.58
CA PRO A 102 1.62 18.47 7.68
C PRO A 102 0.24 19.03 7.26
N PRO A 103 -0.13 20.30 7.51
CA PRO A 103 -1.44 20.84 7.09
C PRO A 103 -1.52 21.13 5.59
N THR A 104 -0.41 21.35 4.89
CA THR A 104 -0.38 21.52 3.42
C THR A 104 -0.46 20.19 2.66
N ARG A 105 -0.32 19.04 3.35
CA ARG A 105 -0.49 17.70 2.76
C ARG A 105 -1.91 17.43 2.25
N ALA A 106 -2.96 17.99 2.86
CA ALA A 106 -4.35 17.75 2.45
C ALA A 106 -4.68 18.29 1.04
N PRO A 107 -4.38 19.56 0.68
CA PRO A 107 -4.58 20.08 -0.67
C PRO A 107 -3.57 19.52 -1.69
N ALA A 108 -2.30 19.35 -1.30
CA ALA A 108 -1.27 18.78 -2.18
C ALA A 108 -1.60 17.34 -2.60
N ARG A 109 -2.12 16.52 -1.67
CA ARG A 109 -2.61 15.17 -1.96
C ARG A 109 -3.77 15.18 -2.95
N GLY A 110 -4.69 16.15 -2.84
CA GLY A 110 -5.82 16.31 -3.78
C GLY A 110 -5.36 16.66 -5.19
N ALA A 111 -4.38 17.56 -5.33
CA ALA A 111 -3.81 17.97 -6.62
C ALA A 111 -3.02 16.83 -7.29
N THR A 112 -2.16 16.15 -6.53
CA THR A 112 -1.38 14.99 -7.02
C THR A 112 -2.29 13.84 -7.43
N MET A 113 -3.30 13.50 -6.61
CA MET A 113 -4.28 12.45 -6.95
C MET A 113 -5.11 12.82 -8.18
N ARG A 114 -5.41 14.10 -8.41
CA ARG A 114 -6.16 14.59 -9.58
C ARG A 114 -5.31 14.57 -10.86
N TYR A 115 -4.02 14.90 -10.76
CA TYR A 115 -3.10 14.86 -11.89
C TYR A 115 -2.79 13.43 -12.34
N PHE A 116 -2.59 12.52 -11.37
CA PHE A 116 -2.32 11.11 -11.65
C PHE A 116 -3.58 10.30 -11.99
N ARG A 117 -4.78 10.69 -11.53
CA ARG A 117 -6.05 10.05 -11.96
C ARG A 117 -6.28 10.17 -13.46
N ASN A 118 -5.84 11.26 -14.09
CA ASN A 118 -5.98 11.45 -15.54
C ASN A 118 -4.97 10.63 -16.37
N ARG A 119 -3.87 10.13 -15.77
CA ARG A 119 -2.89 9.29 -16.48
C ARG A 119 -2.94 7.80 -16.09
N TYR A 120 -3.41 7.47 -14.90
CA TYR A 120 -3.59 6.08 -14.47
C TYR A 120 -5.03 5.59 -14.53
N ALA A 121 -5.99 6.37 -15.07
CA ALA A 121 -7.31 5.84 -15.43
C ALA A 121 -7.21 4.59 -16.34
N ALA A 122 -6.13 4.46 -17.12
CA ALA A 122 -5.87 3.27 -17.91
C ALA A 122 -5.42 2.04 -17.08
N TYR A 123 -4.79 2.23 -15.92
CA TYR A 123 -4.29 1.13 -15.07
C TYR A 123 -5.19 0.84 -13.85
N ALA A 124 -5.93 1.83 -13.37
CA ALA A 124 -6.87 1.69 -12.25
C ALA A 124 -8.11 0.86 -12.61
N VAL A 125 -8.43 0.73 -13.90
CA VAL A 125 -9.47 -0.19 -14.39
C VAL A 125 -9.12 -1.64 -14.02
N VAL A 126 -7.85 -2.03 -14.05
CA VAL A 126 -7.43 -3.41 -13.73
C VAL A 126 -7.59 -3.75 -12.24
N GLY A 127 -7.35 -2.77 -11.35
CA GLY A 127 -7.49 -2.95 -9.89
C GLY A 127 -8.92 -2.78 -9.34
N GLN A 128 -9.77 -1.96 -9.99
CA GLN A 128 -11.18 -1.84 -9.62
C GLN A 128 -12.04 -2.99 -10.16
N THR A 129 -11.68 -3.57 -11.32
CA THR A 129 -12.40 -4.72 -11.89
C THR A 129 -12.29 -5.96 -10.99
N SER A 130 -11.15 -6.17 -10.34
CA SER A 130 -10.94 -7.28 -9.39
C SER A 130 -11.80 -7.11 -8.13
N GLY A 131 -11.89 -5.91 -7.54
CA GLY A 131 -12.75 -5.65 -6.38
C GLY A 131 -14.26 -5.73 -6.68
N PHE A 132 -14.68 -5.37 -7.90
CA PHE A 132 -16.09 -5.41 -8.29
C PHE A 132 -16.60 -6.84 -8.50
N VAL A 133 -15.75 -7.73 -9.05
CA VAL A 133 -16.09 -9.16 -9.27
C VAL A 133 -16.20 -9.92 -7.94
N TYR A 134 -15.32 -9.68 -6.97
CA TYR A 134 -15.43 -10.32 -5.64
C TYR A 134 -16.68 -9.87 -4.87
N ARG A 135 -17.09 -8.59 -5.00
CA ARG A 135 -18.28 -8.06 -4.32
C ARG A 135 -19.59 -8.51 -4.97
N THR A 136 -19.62 -8.64 -6.30
CA THR A 136 -20.79 -9.13 -7.04
C THR A 136 -20.91 -10.66 -7.02
N ALA A 137 -19.81 -11.41 -7.02
CA ALA A 137 -19.84 -12.87 -6.86
C ALA A 137 -20.35 -13.30 -5.48
N ARG A 138 -19.92 -12.62 -4.40
CA ARG A 138 -20.38 -12.91 -3.02
C ARG A 138 -21.86 -12.58 -2.81
N SER A 139 -22.39 -11.56 -3.50
CA SER A 139 -23.80 -11.17 -3.38
C SER A 139 -24.75 -11.98 -4.28
N ARG A 140 -24.27 -12.59 -5.38
CA ARG A 140 -25.09 -13.50 -6.21
C ARG A 140 -25.09 -14.96 -5.73
N PHE A 141 -24.05 -15.43 -5.06
CA PHE A 141 -23.98 -16.82 -4.56
C PHE A 141 -24.40 -17.01 -3.10
N GLY A 142 -24.53 -15.92 -2.32
CA GLY A 142 -24.73 -15.98 -0.87
C GLY A 142 -26.18 -16.07 -0.37
N SER A 143 -27.19 -15.81 -1.22
CA SER A 143 -28.59 -15.73 -0.77
C SER A 143 -29.48 -16.89 -1.23
N GLN A 144 -29.08 -17.66 -2.24
CA GLN A 144 -29.96 -18.66 -2.85
C GLN A 144 -29.73 -20.10 -2.37
N ARG A 145 -28.56 -20.40 -1.79
CA ARG A 145 -28.29 -21.72 -1.21
C ARG A 145 -28.72 -21.84 0.25
N ARG A 146 -28.72 -20.74 1.02
CA ARG A 146 -29.05 -20.77 2.46
C ARG A 146 -30.53 -20.98 2.73
N SER A 147 -31.43 -20.49 1.87
CA SER A 147 -32.87 -20.73 2.03
C SER A 147 -33.23 -22.18 1.77
N ARG A 148 -32.65 -22.82 0.75
CA ARG A 148 -32.99 -24.19 0.38
C ARG A 148 -32.69 -25.23 1.48
N TRP A 149 -31.61 -25.07 2.25
CA TRP A 149 -31.28 -25.99 3.36
C TRP A 149 -32.07 -25.70 4.65
N VAL A 150 -32.55 -24.46 4.83
CA VAL A 150 -33.35 -24.07 6.00
C VAL A 150 -34.81 -24.46 5.79
N ASP A 151 -35.31 -24.40 4.56
CA ASP A 151 -36.67 -24.81 4.20
C ASP A 151 -36.81 -26.36 4.22
N ASP A 152 -35.80 -27.13 3.77
CA ASP A 152 -35.81 -28.60 3.86
C ASP A 152 -35.70 -29.11 5.31
N ALA A 153 -34.88 -28.44 6.15
CA ALA A 153 -34.72 -28.81 7.55
C ALA A 153 -35.98 -28.55 8.38
N SER A 154 -36.78 -27.55 8.00
CA SER A 154 -38.06 -27.23 8.65
C SER A 154 -39.25 -28.03 8.09
N ALA A 155 -39.18 -28.50 6.85
CA ALA A 155 -40.18 -29.39 6.26
C ALA A 155 -40.08 -30.84 6.76
N THR A 156 -38.88 -31.31 7.14
CA THR A 156 -38.66 -32.74 7.44
C THR A 156 -38.88 -33.10 8.92
N GLY A 157 -38.99 -32.14 9.84
CA GLY A 157 -39.46 -32.35 11.21
C GLY A 157 -38.79 -33.49 12.01
N GLN A 158 -37.60 -33.93 11.62
CA GLN A 158 -36.96 -35.09 12.23
C GLN A 158 -35.74 -34.62 13.02
N VAL A 159 -35.96 -34.37 14.31
CA VAL A 159 -34.90 -34.35 15.30
C VAL A 159 -34.47 -35.80 15.46
N ILE A 160 -33.33 -36.16 14.86
CA ILE A 160 -32.70 -37.45 15.09
C ILE A 160 -31.95 -37.31 16.41
N ASP A 161 -32.55 -37.79 17.49
CA ASP A 161 -31.81 -38.09 18.71
C ASP A 161 -30.87 -39.25 18.36
N LEU A 162 -29.60 -38.91 18.20
CA LEU A 162 -28.55 -39.89 18.01
C LEU A 162 -28.08 -40.34 19.39
N ASP A 163 -28.42 -41.57 19.75
CA ASP A 163 -27.94 -42.19 20.98
C ASP A 163 -26.41 -42.36 20.90
N GLU A 164 -25.72 -42.18 22.03
CA GLU A 164 -24.24 -42.20 22.13
C GLU A 164 -23.61 -43.47 21.51
N ALA A 165 -24.36 -44.56 21.44
CA ALA A 165 -23.96 -45.83 20.84
C ALA A 165 -23.86 -45.80 19.30
N GLU A 166 -24.66 -44.96 18.62
CA GLU A 166 -24.65 -44.83 17.15
C GLU A 166 -23.50 -43.92 16.66
N PHE A 167 -23.03 -43.00 17.51
CA PHE A 167 -21.84 -42.18 17.26
C PHE A 167 -20.53 -42.98 17.25
N ALA A 168 -20.47 -44.11 17.96
CA ALA A 168 -19.27 -44.95 18.04
C ALA A 168 -19.08 -45.83 16.78
N ASP A 169 -20.18 -46.24 16.14
CA ASP A 169 -20.17 -47.12 14.97
C ASP A 169 -19.72 -46.41 13.67
N ARG A 170 -20.16 -45.15 13.50
CA ARG A 170 -19.80 -44.35 12.32
C ARG A 170 -18.37 -43.79 12.30
N ARG A 171 -17.56 -44.01 13.35
CA ARG A 171 -16.13 -43.66 13.35
C ARG A 171 -15.27 -44.58 12.48
N SER A 172 -15.84 -45.66 11.94
CA SER A 172 -15.11 -46.64 11.12
C SER A 172 -15.10 -46.31 9.63
N ILE A 173 -15.86 -45.31 9.16
CA ILE A 173 -15.91 -44.96 7.75
C ILE A 173 -15.05 -43.73 7.51
N VAL A 174 -14.02 -43.94 6.70
CA VAL A 174 -12.99 -43.00 6.23
C VAL A 174 -11.69 -43.03 7.05
N ALA A 175 -11.10 -44.22 7.16
CA ALA A 175 -9.65 -44.32 7.04
C ALA A 175 -9.29 -43.89 5.61
N LEU A 176 -9.03 -42.59 5.39
CA LEU A 176 -8.36 -42.17 4.15
C LEU A 176 -6.99 -42.82 4.18
N ASP A 177 -6.73 -43.75 3.26
CA ASP A 177 -5.37 -44.17 2.95
C ASP A 177 -4.62 -42.89 2.56
N PRO A 178 -3.68 -42.39 3.38
CA PRO A 178 -3.06 -41.08 3.15
C PRO A 178 -2.20 -41.06 1.87
N TYR A 179 -2.08 -42.20 1.18
CA TYR A 179 -1.39 -42.35 -0.08
C TYR A 179 -2.31 -42.61 -1.27
N GLU A 180 -3.63 -42.55 -1.11
CA GLU A 180 -4.56 -42.63 -2.24
C GLU A 180 -4.68 -41.27 -2.95
N VAL A 181 -4.16 -41.19 -4.17
CA VAL A 181 -4.19 -40.01 -5.03
C VAL A 181 -5.20 -40.20 -6.15
N VAL A 182 -5.97 -39.14 -6.43
CA VAL A 182 -6.91 -39.07 -7.54
C VAL A 182 -6.22 -38.35 -8.69
N ASP A 183 -6.05 -39.02 -9.83
CA ASP A 183 -5.49 -38.40 -11.02
C ASP A 183 -6.46 -37.38 -11.64
N PHE A 184 -5.96 -36.51 -12.51
CA PHE A 184 -6.75 -35.50 -13.22
C PHE A 184 -7.91 -36.09 -14.03
N ASP A 185 -7.79 -37.34 -14.46
CA ASP A 185 -8.84 -38.11 -15.14
C ASP A 185 -9.86 -38.74 -14.19
N GLY A 186 -9.75 -38.50 -12.88
CA GLY A 186 -10.69 -38.98 -11.85
C GLY A 186 -10.48 -40.42 -11.41
N ASN A 187 -9.38 -41.07 -11.84
CA ASN A 187 -9.04 -42.43 -11.41
C ASN A 187 -8.26 -42.40 -10.08
N THR A 188 -8.57 -43.30 -9.15
CA THR A 188 -7.86 -43.39 -7.86
C THR A 188 -6.73 -44.42 -7.93
N GLY A 189 -5.58 -44.11 -7.35
CA GLY A 189 -4.41 -44.99 -7.31
C GLY A 189 -3.50 -44.63 -6.13
N ARG A 190 -2.65 -45.58 -5.70
CA ARG A 190 -1.67 -45.28 -4.63
C ARG A 190 -0.48 -44.51 -5.16
N ASP A 191 0.01 -43.55 -4.38
CA ASP A 191 1.24 -42.82 -4.65
C ASP A 191 2.44 -43.78 -4.70
N ALA A 192 3.08 -43.87 -5.86
CA ALA A 192 4.24 -44.73 -6.10
C ALA A 192 5.49 -44.33 -5.28
N ARG A 193 5.44 -43.22 -4.53
CA ARG A 193 6.50 -42.78 -3.59
C ARG A 193 6.24 -43.17 -2.14
N ALA A 194 5.15 -43.90 -1.86
CA ALA A 194 4.88 -44.39 -0.52
C ALA A 194 6.03 -45.28 -0.01
N PRO A 195 6.56 -45.04 1.21
CA PRO A 195 7.57 -45.90 1.79
C PRO A 195 7.00 -47.31 2.01
N ASP A 196 7.74 -48.34 1.59
CA ASP A 196 7.38 -49.75 1.77
C ASP A 196 7.30 -50.06 3.27
N GLN A 197 6.09 -50.23 3.78
CA GLN A 197 5.84 -50.65 5.16
C GLN A 197 5.85 -52.18 5.20
N GLY A 198 7.05 -52.74 5.16
CA GLY A 198 7.32 -54.14 5.49
C GLY A 198 7.28 -54.42 6.99
#